data_AF-A0A7S0SV45-F1
#
_entry.id   AF-A0A7S0SV45-F1
#
_cell.length_a   1.000
_cell.length_b   1.000
_cell.length_c   1.000
_cell.angle_alpha   90.00
_cell.angle_beta   90.00
_cell.angle_gamma   90.00
#
_symmetry.space_group_name_H-M   'P 1'
#
loop_
_entity.id
_entity.type
_entity.pdbx_description
1 polymer ?
#
loop_
_entity_poly.entity_id
_entity_poly.type
_entity_poly.pdbx_seq_one_letter_code
_entity_poly.pdbx_strand_id
1 'polypeptide(L)'
;LTVQDELMTLPGVGRKVADCVALFSLDKSDAIPVDTHVWEITIRDYAPHLSTGQSLTNRIYNEITDIYKSKFGDKCGWAHSLLFTAELPEYRIKLSTELQNNMKEFNNNRKILKSIKKSKIKNQP
;
A
#
# COMPACT_ATOMS: atom_id res chain seq x y z
N LEU A 1 -23.12 -3.74 6.27
CA LEU A 1 -22.47 -4.31 5.06
C LEU A 1 -21.89 -3.15 4.28
N THR A 2 -20.59 -3.22 4.02
CA THR A 2 -19.88 -2.27 3.15
C THR A 2 -20.00 -2.72 1.69
N VAL A 3 -19.68 -1.84 0.74
CA VAL A 3 -19.62 -2.22 -0.69
C VAL A 3 -18.61 -3.34 -0.92
N GLN A 4 -17.51 -3.34 -0.16
CA GLN A 4 -16.47 -4.36 -0.23
C GLN A 4 -16.99 -5.73 0.22
N ASP A 5 -17.79 -5.78 1.28
CA ASP A 5 -18.35 -7.05 1.79
C ASP A 5 -19.20 -7.74 0.73
N GLU A 6 -20.03 -6.98 0.01
CA GLU A 6 -20.87 -7.50 -1.09
C GLU A 6 -20.03 -7.95 -2.28
N LEU A 7 -19.05 -7.15 -2.71
CA LEU A 7 -18.18 -7.51 -3.84
C LEU A 7 -17.35 -8.76 -3.55
N MET A 8 -16.89 -8.95 -2.31
CA MET A 8 -16.09 -10.10 -1.90
C MET A 8 -16.90 -11.41 -1.82
N THR A 9 -18.21 -11.38 -1.98
CA THR A 9 -19.02 -12.60 -2.16
C THR A 9 -18.79 -13.24 -3.53
N LEU A 10 -18.27 -12.49 -4.51
CA LEU A 10 -18.02 -12.97 -5.86
C LEU A 10 -16.73 -13.82 -5.92
N PRO A 11 -16.73 -14.95 -6.64
CA PRO A 11 -15.54 -15.80 -6.77
C PRO A 11 -14.34 -15.05 -7.34
N GLY A 12 -13.19 -15.13 -6.64
CA GLY A 12 -11.95 -14.47 -7.05
C GLY A 12 -11.83 -12.99 -6.65
N VAL A 13 -12.85 -12.41 -6.00
CA VAL A 13 -12.80 -11.02 -5.52
C VAL A 13 -12.31 -10.97 -4.08
N GLY A 14 -11.04 -10.61 -3.90
CA GLY A 14 -10.47 -10.26 -2.60
C GLY A 14 -10.60 -8.76 -2.30
N ARG A 15 -10.23 -8.37 -1.06
CA ARG A 15 -10.32 -6.99 -0.57
C ARG A 15 -9.75 -5.94 -1.53
N LYS A 16 -8.53 -6.16 -2.03
CA LYS A 16 -7.87 -5.26 -3.01
C LYS A 16 -8.72 -5.05 -4.27
N VAL A 17 -9.29 -6.13 -4.82
CA VAL A 17 -10.10 -6.07 -6.04
C VAL A 17 -11.42 -5.36 -5.76
N ALA A 18 -12.05 -5.67 -4.62
CA ALA A 18 -13.26 -4.99 -4.18
C ALA A 18 -13.04 -3.48 -4.01
N ASP A 19 -11.92 -3.06 -3.42
CA ASP A 19 -11.56 -1.65 -3.30
C ASP A 19 -11.29 -0.99 -4.66
N CYS A 20 -10.67 -1.69 -5.63
CA CYS A 20 -10.51 -1.17 -6.99
C CYS A 20 -11.87 -0.85 -7.64
N VAL A 21 -12.82 -1.79 -7.56
CA VAL A 21 -14.15 -1.62 -8.13
C VAL A 21 -14.91 -0.50 -7.40
N ALA A 22 -14.82 -0.46 -6.07
CA ALA A 22 -15.45 0.57 -5.26
C ALA A 22 -14.95 1.98 -5.64
N LEU A 23 -13.63 2.16 -5.74
CA LEU A 23 -13.01 3.45 -6.05
C LEU A 23 -13.29 3.91 -7.49
N PHE A 24 -13.10 3.02 -8.46
CA PHE A 24 -13.10 3.41 -9.87
C PHE A 24 -14.47 3.31 -10.56
N SER A 25 -15.48 2.72 -9.90
CA SER A 25 -16.76 2.43 -10.57
C SER A 25 -18.00 2.55 -9.69
N LEU A 26 -17.89 2.75 -8.37
CA LEU A 26 -19.03 2.82 -7.45
C LEU A 26 -19.02 4.07 -6.55
N ASP A 27 -18.36 5.14 -7.00
CA ASP A 27 -18.29 6.44 -6.33
C ASP A 27 -17.80 6.39 -4.87
N LYS A 28 -16.95 5.41 -4.52
CA LYS A 28 -16.30 5.32 -3.20
C LYS A 28 -14.92 5.98 -3.23
N SER A 29 -14.91 7.31 -3.20
CA SER A 29 -13.68 8.11 -3.29
C SER A 29 -12.70 7.94 -2.12
N ASP A 30 -13.14 7.28 -1.05
CA ASP A 30 -12.34 6.93 0.13
C ASP A 30 -11.89 5.46 0.16
N ALA A 31 -12.27 4.64 -0.82
CA ALA A 31 -11.77 3.28 -0.95
C ALA A 31 -10.30 3.26 -1.41
N ILE A 32 -9.47 2.44 -0.77
CA ILE A 32 -8.02 2.39 -1.02
C ILE A 32 -7.61 0.97 -1.42
N PRO A 33 -7.35 0.72 -2.72
CA PRO A 33 -6.87 -0.57 -3.18
C PRO A 33 -5.44 -0.88 -2.71
N VAL A 34 -5.28 -1.51 -1.55
CA VAL A 34 -3.95 -1.85 -1.03
C VAL A 34 -3.39 -3.11 -1.70
N ASP A 35 -2.43 -2.93 -2.60
CA ASP A 35 -1.55 -3.99 -3.12
C ASP A 35 -0.15 -3.93 -2.50
N THR A 36 0.81 -4.67 -3.05
CA THR A 36 2.19 -4.68 -2.54
C THR A 36 2.90 -3.34 -2.67
N HIS A 37 2.64 -2.56 -3.72
CA HIS A 37 3.28 -1.26 -3.93
C HIS A 37 2.68 -0.22 -3.00
N VAL A 38 1.36 -0.19 -2.89
CA VAL A 38 0.64 0.72 -1.99
C VAL A 38 0.99 0.45 -0.54
N TRP A 39 1.15 -0.83 -0.18
CA TRP A 39 1.64 -1.22 1.13
C TRP A 39 3.06 -0.69 1.40
N GLU A 40 3.96 -0.77 0.41
CA GLU A 40 5.31 -0.25 0.52
C GLU A 40 5.34 1.29 0.66
N ILE A 41 4.53 2.01 -0.12
CA ILE A 41 4.34 3.47 0.01
C ILE A 41 3.86 3.82 1.41
N THR A 42 2.84 3.11 1.90
CA THR A 42 2.25 3.33 3.22
C THR A 42 3.30 3.22 4.32
N ILE A 43 4.07 2.13 4.33
CA ILE A 43 5.12 1.92 5.34
C ILE A 43 6.23 2.98 5.23
N ARG A 44 6.68 3.28 4.00
CA ARG A 44 7.78 4.22 3.78
C ARG A 44 7.42 5.65 4.21
N ASP A 45 6.23 6.11 3.85
CA ASP A 45 5.91 7.54 3.85
C ASP A 45 4.94 7.95 4.97
N TYR A 46 4.16 7.01 5.52
CA TYR A 46 3.05 7.34 6.41
C TYR A 46 2.97 6.50 7.68
N ALA A 47 3.47 5.26 7.66
CA ALA A 47 3.28 4.29 8.74
C ALA A 47 4.54 3.43 8.97
N PRO A 48 5.69 4.01 9.36
CA PRO A 48 6.94 3.29 9.53
C PRO A 48 6.91 2.25 10.67
N HIS A 49 5.91 2.34 11.57
CA HIS A 49 5.68 1.33 12.61
C HIS A 49 5.08 0.03 12.06
N LEU A 50 4.46 0.06 10.88
CA LEU A 50 3.96 -1.12 10.20
C LEU A 50 5.13 -1.89 9.56
N SER A 51 5.04 -3.22 9.58
CA SER A 51 6.10 -4.08 9.06
C SER A 51 5.71 -4.68 7.73
N THR A 52 6.66 -4.71 6.79
CA THR A 52 6.49 -5.37 5.48
C THR A 52 6.13 -6.87 5.57
N GLY A 53 6.31 -7.51 6.73
CA GLY A 53 5.94 -8.92 6.97
C GLY A 53 4.60 -9.11 7.69
N GLN A 54 3.87 -8.05 8.02
CA GLN A 54 2.54 -8.16 8.62
C GLN A 54 1.50 -8.59 7.58
N SER A 55 0.50 -9.35 8.03
CA SER A 55 -0.66 -9.70 7.20
C SER A 55 -1.61 -8.51 7.11
N LEU A 56 -2.16 -8.26 5.92
CA LEU A 56 -3.18 -7.25 5.67
C LEU A 56 -4.54 -7.70 6.24
N THR A 57 -4.69 -7.61 7.56
CA THR A 57 -5.95 -7.88 8.25
C THR A 57 -6.93 -6.72 8.09
N ASN A 58 -8.22 -6.94 8.36
CA ASN A 58 -9.23 -5.87 8.35
C ASN A 58 -8.83 -4.68 9.24
N ARG A 59 -8.20 -4.93 10.39
CA ARG A 59 -7.69 -3.89 11.28
C ARG A 59 -6.64 -3.02 10.58
N ILE A 60 -5.69 -3.63 9.88
CA ILE A 60 -4.65 -2.90 9.13
C ILE A 60 -5.27 -2.11 7.98
N TYR A 61 -6.24 -2.67 7.25
CA TYR A 61 -6.95 -1.93 6.21
C TYR A 61 -7.65 -0.68 6.74
N ASN A 62 -8.32 -0.79 7.90
CA ASN A 62 -8.97 0.36 8.53
C ASN A 62 -7.93 1.40 8.96
N GLU A 63 -6.82 0.98 9.57
CA GLU A 63 -5.71 1.86 9.96
C GLU A 63 -5.12 2.61 8.75
N ILE A 64 -4.88 1.92 7.63
CA ILE A 64 -4.42 2.56 6.38
C ILE A 64 -5.45 3.58 5.89
N THR A 65 -6.73 3.22 5.90
CA THR A 65 -7.82 4.11 5.46
C THR A 65 -7.85 5.38 6.32
N ASP A 66 -7.73 5.23 7.64
CA ASP A 66 -7.71 6.36 8.58
C ASP A 66 -6.49 7.27 8.36
N ILE A 67 -5.31 6.69 8.14
CA ILE A 67 -4.08 7.45 7.83
C ILE A 67 -4.27 8.28 6.57
N TYR A 68 -4.75 7.66 5.49
CA TYR A 68 -4.93 8.33 4.21
C TYR A 68 -6.05 9.36 4.25
N LYS A 69 -7.16 9.06 4.94
CA LYS A 69 -8.27 10.01 5.13
C LYS A 69 -7.84 11.21 5.98
N SER A 70 -7.05 10.99 7.03
CA SER A 70 -6.48 12.09 7.83
C SER A 70 -5.54 12.98 7.02
N LYS A 71 -4.85 12.44 6.01
CA LYS A 71 -3.87 13.17 5.19
C LYS A 71 -4.50 13.86 3.97
N PHE A 72 -5.46 13.21 3.31
CA PHE A 72 -5.97 13.58 2.00
C PHE A 72 -7.48 13.85 1.97
N GLY A 73 -8.17 13.70 3.10
CA GLY A 73 -9.61 13.90 3.22
C GLY A 73 -10.43 12.83 2.49
N ASP A 74 -11.65 13.18 2.09
CA ASP A 74 -12.63 12.24 1.52
C ASP A 74 -12.29 11.73 0.12
N LYS A 75 -11.26 12.30 -0.52
CA LYS A 75 -10.75 11.88 -1.83
C LYS A 75 -9.45 11.07 -1.72
N CYS A 76 -9.21 10.47 -0.56
CA CYS A 76 -7.96 9.76 -0.30
C CYS A 76 -7.71 8.56 -1.24
N GLY A 77 -8.75 7.93 -1.78
CA GLY A 77 -8.62 6.90 -2.81
C GLY A 77 -8.02 7.44 -4.12
N TRP A 78 -8.38 8.67 -4.51
CA TRP A 78 -7.78 9.35 -5.66
C TRP A 78 -6.33 9.78 -5.39
N ALA A 79 -6.03 10.26 -4.17
CA ALA A 79 -4.66 10.58 -3.77
C ALA A 79 -3.76 9.35 -3.83
N HIS A 80 -4.27 8.21 -3.36
CA HIS A 80 -3.60 6.91 -3.50
C HIS A 80 -3.24 6.60 -4.96
N SER A 81 -4.12 6.87 -5.93
CA SER A 81 -3.83 6.65 -7.35
C SER A 81 -2.62 7.48 -7.83
N LEU A 82 -2.52 8.73 -7.39
CA LEU A 82 -1.38 9.60 -7.73
C LEU A 82 -0.07 9.10 -7.08
N LEU A 83 -0.12 8.67 -5.82
CA LEU A 83 1.02 8.09 -5.13
C LEU A 83 1.52 6.83 -5.84
N PHE A 84 0.60 5.96 -6.26
CA PHE A 84 0.94 4.78 -7.07
C PHE A 84 1.57 5.18 -8.41
N THR A 85 1.00 6.16 -9.11
CA THR A 85 1.58 6.67 -10.38
C THR A 85 3.01 7.17 -10.18
N ALA A 86 3.32 7.82 -9.05
CA ALA A 86 4.67 8.29 -8.75
C ALA A 86 5.71 7.16 -8.57
N GLU A 87 5.27 5.93 -8.29
CA GLU A 87 6.15 4.74 -8.21
C GLU A 87 6.55 4.19 -9.59
N LEU A 88 5.80 4.53 -10.65
CA LEU A 88 6.07 4.04 -12.00
C LEU A 88 7.39 4.64 -12.55
N PRO A 89 8.21 3.85 -13.27
CA PRO A 89 9.52 4.30 -13.74
C PRO A 89 9.50 5.63 -14.54
N GLU A 90 8.49 5.80 -15.40
CA GLU A 90 8.31 7.00 -16.23
C GLU A 90 8.07 8.27 -15.40
N TYR A 91 7.42 8.14 -14.24
CA TYR A 91 7.10 9.27 -13.37
C TYR A 91 8.13 9.45 -12.25
N ARG A 92 8.78 8.38 -11.80
CA ARG A 92 9.83 8.45 -10.77
C ARG A 92 10.98 9.36 -11.18
N ILE A 93 11.36 9.38 -12.46
CA ILE A 93 12.41 10.27 -12.97
C ILE A 93 12.03 11.76 -12.92
N LYS A 94 10.73 12.07 -12.82
CA LYS A 94 10.20 13.44 -12.74
C LYS A 94 10.11 13.95 -11.29
N LEU A 95 10.33 13.08 -10.29
CA LEU A 95 10.36 13.46 -8.88
C LEU A 95 11.67 14.18 -8.52
N SER A 96 11.69 14.90 -7.40
CA SER A 96 12.91 15.53 -6.91
C SER A 96 14.01 14.49 -6.66
N THR A 97 15.28 14.90 -6.81
CA THR A 97 16.43 14.02 -6.53
C THR A 97 16.39 13.47 -5.12
N GLU A 98 15.95 14.28 -4.15
CA GLU A 98 15.76 13.86 -2.76
C GLU A 98 14.74 12.72 -2.64
N LEU A 99 13.55 12.85 -3.22
CA LEU A 99 12.54 11.80 -3.21
C LEU A 99 13.05 10.53 -3.90
N GLN A 100 13.69 10.66 -5.06
CA GLN A 100 14.28 9.52 -5.76
C GLN A 100 15.31 8.78 -4.90
N ASN A 101 16.13 9.50 -4.15
CA ASN A 101 17.13 8.92 -3.25
C ASN A 101 16.47 8.21 -2.07
N ASN A 102 15.49 8.84 -1.43
CA ASN A 102 14.73 8.24 -0.32
C ASN A 102 14.04 6.93 -0.74
N MET A 103 13.44 6.91 -1.93
CA MET A 103 12.84 5.70 -2.50
C MET A 103 13.87 4.59 -2.77
N LYS A 104 15.06 4.94 -3.28
CA LYS A 104 16.14 3.97 -3.52
C LYS A 104 16.68 3.40 -2.20
N GLU A 105 16.87 4.26 -1.20
CA GLU A 105 17.36 3.85 0.12
C GLU A 105 16.38 2.89 0.79
N PHE A 106 15.09 3.20 0.81
CA PHE A 106 14.06 2.31 1.36
C PHE A 106 14.08 0.93 0.69
N ASN A 107 14.19 0.89 -0.64
CA ASN A 107 14.28 -0.35 -1.40
C ASN A 107 15.53 -1.18 -1.07
N ASN A 108 16.68 -0.51 -0.88
CA ASN A 108 17.93 -1.16 -0.48
C ASN A 108 17.82 -1.75 0.93
N ASN A 109 17.34 -0.96 1.90
CA ASN A 109 17.13 -1.40 3.27
C ASN A 109 16.19 -2.62 3.33
N ARG A 110 15.12 -2.63 2.52
CA ARG A 110 14.22 -3.78 2.42
C ARG A 110 14.90 -5.03 1.88
N LYS A 111 15.74 -4.90 0.84
CA LYS A 111 16.52 -6.03 0.29
C LYS A 111 17.47 -6.61 1.33
N ILE A 112 18.14 -5.74 2.10
CA ILE A 112 19.03 -6.12 3.20
C ILE A 112 18.23 -6.89 4.27
N LEU A 113 17.09 -6.36 4.73
CA LEU A 113 16.24 -7.01 5.74
C LEU A 113 15.74 -8.40 5.27
N LYS A 114 15.36 -8.54 3.99
CA LYS A 114 14.98 -9.84 3.42
C LYS A 114 16.14 -10.83 3.41
N SER A 115 17.34 -10.36 3.06
CA SER A 115 18.57 -11.18 3.09
C SER A 115 18.87 -11.69 4.51
N ILE A 116 18.81 -10.80 5.51
CA ILE A 116 19.03 -11.13 6.93
C ILE A 116 17.99 -12.14 7.44
N LYS A 117 16.71 -11.98 7.09
CA LYS A 117 15.68 -12.97 7.46
C LYS A 117 15.97 -14.34 6.86
N LYS A 118 16.38 -14.40 5.59
CA LYS A 118 16.70 -15.65 4.90
C LYS A 118 17.92 -16.37 5.49
N SER A 119 18.94 -15.62 5.93
CA SER A 119 20.11 -16.22 6.61
C SER A 119 19.78 -16.75 8.00
N LYS A 120 18.92 -16.05 8.77
CA LYS A 120 18.45 -16.54 10.08
C LYS A 120 17.63 -17.82 9.98
N ILE A 121 16.74 -17.94 8.98
CA ILE A 121 15.92 -19.14 8.76
C ILE A 121 16.78 -20.35 8.37
N LYS A 122 17.88 -20.15 7.62
CA LYS A 122 18.82 -21.24 7.25
C LYS A 122 19.67 -21.74 8.41
N ASN A 123 19.82 -20.96 9.47
CA ASN A 123 20.66 -21.26 10.63
C ASN A 123 19.85 -21.67 11.88
N GLN A 124 18.55 -21.94 11.72
CA GLN A 124 17.70 -22.49 12.77
C GLN A 124 17.73 -24.03 12.66
N PRO A 125 18.11 -24.76 13.72
CA PRO A 125 18.24 -26.23 13.70
C PRO A 125 16.90 -26.94 13.51
#